data_AF-A0A928JUU5-F1
#
_entry.id   AF-A0A928JUU5-F1
#
_cell.length_a   1.000
_cell.length_b   1.000
_cell.length_c   1.000
_cell.angle_alpha   90.00
_cell.angle_beta   90.00
_cell.angle_gamma   90.00
#
_symmetry.space_group_name_H-M   'P 1'
#
loop_
_entity.id
_entity.type
_entity.pdbx_description
1 polymer ?
#
loop_
_entity_poly.entity_id
_entity_poly.type
_entity_poly.pdbx_seq_one_letter_code
_entity_poly.pdbx_strand_id
1 'polypeptide(L)'
;MKSNKSLFNATLFKSNIKRFLPFSILFAIIEFIIWPLSLLLSQTISYDFVDKLDIEDLTSYCLVSDGFALIFAGAFALLVFSYLFSTNKCNALHAFPIGRKALFSTNILSAYVLLVVPQLFGFAVAIPEIALFSKGSEVVLTVVLLQLASIFLMSFIMLAIGALAMMLAGNAFSGAAIYFILHFLYSGLIEIASFFASVFGIGLNENVLIGESVGLLSPVVNLFAKIIDYDVDNVIAFQSFYIYLAIYFVAAIVLCALSYLIYKRRELECAGEMVAFEIENPFIRVIVSVIGASLISLIIGEIFSLGRIGYVVFYVVFSFIIYFATEMILQKKFNIFSVKLILRWVLCCALSIGVAIGVAVCQTNYIPNINKIKNAEASVTYDIISYDEETIKNTIELQKELIKYSTKDEEFLSFKHTPKTIKDYDYEVSSYVGTDDYALISISYALKNGNTVTREYEYYYDSKKINSLISKIETKNEYLNCFDYLDILNIDYSVSDITVDDYTNEEALNEIEINHQDFDKVIALLKEDIGTMTDNYSSLKKNSNNMNENVNFYIRCTVPKDSVKKESMEMLSMDYQYNDFIEGFINCYDYDIDTRNSYSFEINIYRLPDNSKTVEFLKNYQQ
;
A
#
# COMPACT_ATOMS: atom_id res chain seq x y z
N MET A 1 5.95 55.66 -22.90
CA MET A 1 6.45 55.18 -21.59
C MET A 1 7.12 53.83 -21.79
N LYS A 2 8.41 53.69 -21.47
CA LYS A 2 9.12 52.41 -21.57
C LYS A 2 8.57 51.46 -20.51
N SER A 3 7.74 50.51 -20.92
CA SER A 3 7.29 49.40 -20.07
C SER A 3 8.53 48.58 -19.70
N ASN A 4 9.01 48.74 -18.47
CA ASN A 4 9.85 47.70 -17.87
C ASN A 4 9.00 46.44 -17.89
N LYS A 5 9.46 45.43 -18.63
CA LYS A 5 8.82 44.11 -18.78
C LYS A 5 8.92 43.35 -17.44
N SER A 6 8.32 43.88 -16.39
CA SER A 6 8.27 43.27 -15.08
C SER A 6 7.48 41.96 -15.16
N LEU A 7 8.01 40.92 -14.53
CA LEU A 7 7.32 39.64 -14.35
C LEU A 7 6.16 39.74 -13.34
N PHE A 8 6.10 40.84 -12.58
CA PHE A 8 5.20 40.99 -11.45
C PHE A 8 4.45 42.32 -11.50
N ASN A 9 3.16 42.28 -11.15
CA ASN A 9 2.32 43.45 -10.96
C ASN A 9 1.83 43.54 -9.51
N ALA A 10 2.39 44.47 -8.74
CA ALA A 10 2.07 44.63 -7.31
C ALA A 10 0.61 45.01 -7.04
N THR A 11 -0.02 45.78 -7.93
CA THR A 11 -1.42 46.20 -7.78
C THR A 11 -2.37 45.02 -7.94
N LEU A 12 -2.14 44.19 -8.96
CA LEU A 12 -2.89 42.97 -9.18
C LEU A 12 -2.68 41.98 -8.01
N PHE A 13 -1.45 41.81 -7.55
CA PHE A 13 -1.15 40.98 -6.38
C PHE A 13 -1.95 41.41 -5.15
N LYS A 14 -1.87 42.69 -4.77
CA LYS A 14 -2.62 43.24 -3.63
C LYS A 14 -4.14 43.08 -3.81
N SER A 15 -4.64 43.23 -5.03
CA SER A 15 -6.05 43.03 -5.36
C SER A 15 -6.47 41.58 -5.14
N ASN A 16 -5.69 40.61 -5.66
CA ASN A 16 -5.96 39.18 -5.48
C ASN A 16 -5.92 38.79 -4.00
N ILE A 17 -4.90 39.21 -3.26
CA ILE A 17 -4.80 38.92 -1.82
C ILE A 17 -6.05 39.41 -1.09
N LYS A 18 -6.42 40.69 -1.25
CA LYS A 18 -7.61 41.25 -0.59
C LYS A 18 -8.91 40.54 -0.98
N ARG A 19 -9.05 40.20 -2.27
CA ARG A 19 -10.26 39.59 -2.81
C ARG A 19 -10.46 38.15 -2.32
N PHE A 20 -9.39 37.38 -2.21
CA PHE A 20 -9.45 35.96 -1.88
C PHE A 20 -9.02 35.65 -0.44
N LEU A 21 -8.69 36.67 0.35
CA LEU A 21 -8.36 36.56 1.77
C LEU A 21 -9.37 35.74 2.58
N PRO A 22 -10.71 35.85 2.39
CA PRO A 22 -11.66 35.05 3.17
C PRO A 22 -11.46 33.53 3.01
N PHE A 23 -11.08 33.06 1.82
CA PHE A 23 -10.78 31.64 1.59
C PHE A 23 -9.47 31.22 2.28
N SER A 24 -8.48 32.11 2.32
CA SER A 24 -7.22 31.87 3.04
C SER A 24 -7.45 31.83 4.56
N ILE A 25 -8.32 32.69 5.09
CA ILE A 25 -8.73 32.65 6.50
C ILE A 25 -9.45 31.33 6.83
N LEU A 26 -10.36 30.88 5.96
CA LEU A 26 -11.02 29.58 6.13
C LEU A 26 -10.00 28.45 6.18
N PHE A 27 -9.01 28.46 5.29
CA PHE A 27 -7.95 27.46 5.31
C PHE A 27 -7.10 27.55 6.59
N ALA A 28 -6.81 28.75 7.09
CA ALA A 28 -6.05 28.95 8.32
C ALA A 28 -6.79 28.42 9.56
N ILE A 29 -8.13 28.51 9.58
CA ILE A 29 -8.95 27.89 10.63
C ILE A 29 -8.85 26.37 10.58
N ILE A 30 -8.88 25.79 9.37
CA ILE A 30 -8.72 24.34 9.18
C ILE A 30 -7.32 23.88 9.63
N GLU A 31 -6.26 24.58 9.23
CA GLU A 31 -4.90 24.27 9.67
C GLU A 31 -4.73 24.43 11.19
N PHE A 32 -5.40 25.42 11.80
CA PHE A 32 -5.44 25.55 13.26
C PHE A 32 -6.12 24.37 13.96
N ILE A 33 -7.16 23.80 13.34
CA ILE A 33 -7.86 22.62 13.87
C ILE A 33 -6.99 21.37 13.72
N ILE A 34 -6.34 21.19 12.56
CA ILE A 34 -5.55 20.00 12.24
C ILE A 34 -4.26 19.94 13.04
N TRP A 35 -3.61 21.07 13.27
CA TRP A 35 -2.31 21.13 13.94
C TRP A 35 -2.47 21.51 15.43
N PRO A 36 -2.59 22.78 15.84
CA PRO A 36 -2.67 23.16 17.26
C PRO A 36 -3.77 22.46 18.05
N LEU A 37 -5.01 22.48 17.54
CA LEU A 37 -6.16 22.03 18.35
C LEU A 37 -6.16 20.52 18.57
N SER A 38 -5.81 19.74 17.54
CA SER A 38 -5.74 18.27 17.63
C SER A 38 -4.66 17.84 18.62
N LEU A 39 -3.48 18.46 18.56
CA LEU A 39 -2.35 18.23 19.45
C LEU A 39 -2.68 18.58 20.90
N LEU A 40 -3.46 19.66 21.11
CA LEU A 40 -3.92 20.04 22.45
C LEU A 40 -4.99 19.06 22.99
N LEU A 41 -5.92 18.61 22.14
CA LEU A 41 -7.00 17.72 22.55
C LEU A 41 -6.50 16.31 22.86
N SER A 42 -5.54 15.78 22.10
CA SER A 42 -4.97 14.45 22.35
C SER A 42 -4.37 14.33 23.76
N GLN A 43 -3.83 15.43 24.31
CA GLN A 43 -3.31 15.46 25.69
C GLN A 43 -4.38 15.31 26.76
N THR A 44 -5.57 15.86 26.51
CA THR A 44 -6.65 15.81 27.50
C THR A 44 -7.26 14.42 27.64
N ILE A 45 -7.06 13.57 26.63
CA ILE A 45 -7.68 12.26 26.51
C ILE A 45 -6.75 11.14 26.99
N SER A 46 -5.42 11.29 26.85
CA SER A 46 -4.45 10.27 27.26
C SER A 46 -3.33 10.86 28.10
N TYR A 47 -3.21 10.39 29.35
CA TYR A 47 -2.14 10.80 30.28
C TYR A 47 -0.75 10.31 29.82
N ASP A 48 -0.69 9.25 29.00
CA ASP A 48 0.56 8.68 28.46
C ASP A 48 1.02 9.33 27.15
N PHE A 49 0.23 10.22 26.55
CA PHE A 49 0.56 10.91 25.29
C PHE A 49 1.80 11.81 25.39
N VAL A 50 2.15 12.25 26.61
CA VAL A 50 3.27 13.16 26.88
C VAL A 50 4.64 12.47 26.72
N ASP A 51 4.71 11.14 26.82
CA ASP A 51 5.95 10.39 26.67
C ASP A 51 6.13 9.73 25.28
N LYS A 52 5.08 9.73 24.44
CA LYS A 52 5.04 9.06 23.13
C LYS A 52 4.27 9.88 22.09
N LEU A 53 4.76 11.06 21.72
CA LEU A 53 4.29 11.68 20.49
C LEU A 53 4.97 10.94 19.33
N ASP A 54 4.35 9.82 18.95
CA ASP A 54 4.93 8.90 17.96
C ASP A 54 4.83 9.50 16.55
N ILE A 55 5.77 9.11 15.70
CA ILE A 55 5.90 9.68 14.36
C ILE A 55 4.70 9.33 13.46
N GLU A 56 3.97 8.26 13.78
CA GLU A 56 2.72 7.87 13.13
C GLU A 56 1.58 8.89 13.34
N ASP A 57 1.48 9.50 14.53
CA ASP A 57 0.48 10.52 14.82
C ASP A 57 0.77 11.81 14.04
N LEU A 58 2.04 12.25 14.07
CA LEU A 58 2.53 13.38 13.28
C LEU A 58 2.25 13.18 11.79
N THR A 59 2.54 11.97 11.30
CA THR A 59 2.27 11.54 9.93
C THR A 59 0.80 11.69 9.59
N SER A 60 -0.10 11.18 10.44
CA SER A 60 -1.55 11.24 10.23
C SER A 60 -2.06 12.69 10.12
N TYR A 61 -1.61 13.59 11.00
CA TYR A 61 -1.98 15.01 10.91
C TYR A 61 -1.51 15.65 9.60
N CYS A 62 -0.34 15.27 9.11
CA CYS A 62 0.17 15.75 7.83
C CYS A 62 -0.66 15.25 6.66
N LEU A 63 -1.09 13.99 6.68
CA LEU A 63 -1.92 13.46 5.60
C LEU A 63 -3.23 14.23 5.48
N VAL A 64 -3.84 14.58 6.62
CA VAL A 64 -5.06 15.39 6.66
C VAL A 64 -4.78 16.80 6.14
N SER A 65 -3.71 17.46 6.60
CA SER A 65 -3.28 18.80 6.12
C SER A 65 -3.04 18.82 4.60
N ASP A 66 -2.32 17.84 4.06
CA ASP A 66 -2.07 17.70 2.62
C ASP A 66 -3.36 17.44 1.82
N GLY A 67 -4.30 16.67 2.38
CA GLY A 67 -5.62 16.49 1.80
C GLY A 67 -6.40 17.80 1.64
N PHE A 68 -6.36 18.67 2.65
CA PHE A 68 -6.96 20.00 2.55
C PHE A 68 -6.15 20.94 1.64
N ALA A 69 -4.82 20.87 1.67
CA ALA A 69 -3.95 21.62 0.76
C ALA A 69 -4.26 21.29 -0.70
N LEU A 70 -4.52 20.02 -1.03
CA LEU A 70 -4.98 19.59 -2.35
C LEU A 70 -6.27 20.31 -2.77
N ILE A 71 -7.26 20.39 -1.88
CA ILE A 71 -8.54 21.05 -2.18
C ILE A 71 -8.32 22.56 -2.35
N PHE A 72 -7.60 23.21 -1.43
CA PHE A 72 -7.38 24.65 -1.46
C PHE A 72 -6.45 25.10 -2.60
N ALA A 73 -5.46 24.29 -3.00
CA ALA A 73 -4.62 24.57 -4.17
C ALA A 73 -5.46 24.63 -5.45
N GLY A 74 -6.36 23.66 -5.64
CA GLY A 74 -7.32 23.66 -6.74
C GLY A 74 -8.27 24.86 -6.68
N ALA A 75 -8.80 25.17 -5.50
CA ALA A 75 -9.68 26.32 -5.29
C ALA A 75 -8.97 27.65 -5.60
N PHE A 76 -7.74 27.87 -5.11
CA PHE A 76 -6.99 29.09 -5.38
C PHE A 76 -6.60 29.21 -6.85
N ALA A 77 -6.18 28.11 -7.51
CA ALA A 77 -5.97 28.10 -8.96
C ALA A 77 -7.23 28.55 -9.70
N LEU A 78 -8.39 27.98 -9.36
CA LEU A 78 -9.68 28.34 -9.94
C LEU A 78 -10.03 29.80 -9.68
N LEU A 79 -9.85 30.30 -8.46
CA LEU A 79 -10.16 31.68 -8.09
C LEU A 79 -9.31 32.69 -8.88
N VAL A 80 -7.98 32.52 -8.90
CA VAL A 80 -7.07 33.46 -9.58
C VAL A 80 -7.16 33.38 -11.10
N PHE A 81 -7.54 32.23 -11.66
CA PHE A 81 -7.73 32.05 -13.10
C PHE A 81 -9.19 32.10 -13.56
N SER A 82 -10.15 32.34 -12.65
CA SER A 82 -11.58 32.39 -12.95
C SER A 82 -11.98 33.38 -14.06
N TYR A 83 -11.15 34.39 -14.32
CA TYR A 83 -11.35 35.33 -15.41
C TYR A 83 -11.26 34.68 -16.80
N LEU A 84 -10.58 33.52 -16.94
CA LEU A 84 -10.48 32.76 -18.19
C LEU A 84 -11.80 32.06 -18.57
N PHE A 85 -12.71 31.89 -17.62
CA PHE A 85 -13.98 31.21 -17.81
C PHE A 85 -15.13 32.16 -18.15
N SER A 86 -14.85 33.45 -18.32
CA SER A 86 -15.84 34.46 -18.70
C SER A 86 -15.26 35.44 -19.70
N THR A 87 -15.86 35.51 -20.89
CA THR A 87 -15.42 36.38 -21.99
C THR A 87 -15.29 37.84 -21.55
N ASN A 88 -16.25 38.35 -20.80
CA ASN A 88 -16.24 39.74 -20.31
C ASN A 88 -15.08 40.02 -19.36
N LYS A 89 -14.83 39.12 -18.39
CA LYS A 89 -13.72 39.28 -17.43
C LYS A 89 -12.37 39.12 -18.12
N CYS A 90 -12.28 38.18 -19.05
CA CYS A 90 -11.09 37.91 -19.84
C CYS A 90 -10.69 39.13 -20.68
N ASN A 91 -11.64 39.65 -21.47
CA ASN A 91 -11.43 40.82 -22.32
C ASN A 91 -11.10 42.07 -21.50
N ALA A 92 -11.80 42.30 -20.39
CA ALA A 92 -11.52 43.43 -19.50
C ALA A 92 -10.10 43.35 -18.90
N LEU A 93 -9.67 42.16 -18.44
CA LEU A 93 -8.35 41.99 -17.85
C LEU A 93 -7.22 42.13 -18.90
N HIS A 94 -7.47 41.66 -20.12
CA HIS A 94 -6.54 41.77 -21.24
C HIS A 94 -6.51 43.16 -21.91
N ALA A 95 -7.44 44.05 -21.59
CA ALA A 95 -7.41 45.45 -22.02
C ALA A 95 -6.43 46.31 -21.20
N PHE A 96 -6.05 45.87 -19.99
CA PHE A 96 -5.04 46.56 -19.20
C PHE A 96 -3.64 46.43 -19.83
N PRO A 97 -2.73 47.40 -19.62
CA PRO A 97 -1.35 47.35 -20.13
C PRO A 97 -0.46 46.38 -19.33
N ILE A 98 -0.99 45.19 -19.00
CA ILE A 98 -0.30 44.12 -18.28
C ILE A 98 -0.09 42.95 -19.24
N GLY A 99 1.16 42.57 -19.49
CA GLY A 99 1.45 41.43 -20.37
C GLY A 99 0.99 40.10 -19.78
N ARG A 100 0.65 39.12 -20.64
CA ARG A 100 0.25 37.75 -20.22
C ARG A 100 1.24 37.11 -19.24
N LYS A 101 2.55 37.33 -19.41
CA LYS A 101 3.58 36.82 -18.49
C LYS A 101 3.43 37.38 -17.08
N ALA A 102 3.17 38.68 -16.97
CA ALA A 102 2.98 39.35 -15.69
C ALA A 102 1.65 38.95 -15.04
N LEU A 103 0.57 38.81 -15.82
CA LEU A 103 -0.72 38.29 -15.33
C LEU A 103 -0.57 36.88 -14.74
N PHE A 104 0.02 35.96 -15.50
CA PHE A 104 0.20 34.57 -15.07
C PHE A 104 1.06 34.47 -13.81
N SER A 105 2.26 35.08 -13.83
CA SER A 105 3.19 34.98 -12.70
C SER A 105 2.63 35.63 -11.43
N THR A 106 1.93 36.76 -11.57
CA THR A 106 1.29 37.42 -10.43
C THR A 106 0.17 36.57 -9.84
N ASN A 107 -0.65 35.92 -10.68
CA ASN A 107 -1.74 35.06 -10.21
C ASN A 107 -1.23 33.80 -9.51
N ILE A 108 -0.22 33.12 -10.07
CA ILE A 108 0.42 31.96 -9.43
C ILE A 108 1.01 32.37 -8.07
N LEU A 109 1.76 33.48 -8.04
CA LEU A 109 2.35 33.96 -6.78
C LEU A 109 1.26 34.33 -5.75
N SER A 110 0.17 34.98 -6.17
CA SER A 110 -0.96 35.27 -5.29
C SER A 110 -1.60 34.00 -4.72
N ALA A 111 -1.87 33.00 -5.57
CA ALA A 111 -2.46 31.73 -5.14
C ALA A 111 -1.53 30.98 -4.19
N TYR A 112 -0.23 30.92 -4.50
CA TYR A 112 0.75 30.26 -3.65
C TYR A 112 0.84 30.94 -2.27
N VAL A 113 0.90 32.27 -2.21
CA VAL A 113 0.92 32.99 -0.93
C VAL A 113 -0.36 32.76 -0.13
N LEU A 114 -1.54 32.77 -0.77
CA LEU A 114 -2.82 32.52 -0.10
C LEU A 114 -2.96 31.09 0.43
N LEU A 115 -2.27 30.13 -0.17
CA LEU A 115 -2.21 28.73 0.22
C LEU A 115 -1.19 28.49 1.36
N VAL A 116 0.02 29.03 1.21
CA VAL A 116 1.16 28.80 2.12
C VAL A 116 1.02 29.51 3.46
N VAL A 117 0.45 30.72 3.49
CA VAL A 117 0.35 31.52 4.72
C VAL A 117 -0.49 30.82 5.81
N PRO A 118 -1.66 30.24 5.51
CA PRO A 118 -2.41 29.40 6.44
C PRO A 118 -1.62 28.24 7.05
N GLN A 119 -0.84 27.55 6.21
CA GLN A 119 0.00 26.42 6.64
C GLN A 119 1.09 26.90 7.60
N LEU A 120 1.83 27.95 7.21
CA LEU A 120 2.82 28.60 8.10
C LEU A 120 2.21 29.02 9.44
N PHE A 121 0.99 29.53 9.44
CA PHE A 121 0.29 29.92 10.66
C PHE A 121 -0.01 28.71 11.55
N GLY A 122 -0.60 27.63 11.02
CA GLY A 122 -0.88 26.41 11.78
C GLY A 122 0.38 25.85 12.43
N PHE A 123 1.46 25.73 11.65
CA PHE A 123 2.75 25.25 12.14
C PHE A 123 3.41 26.18 13.15
N ALA A 124 3.36 27.50 12.94
CA ALA A 124 3.95 28.45 13.87
C ALA A 124 3.32 28.37 15.28
N VAL A 125 2.04 27.99 15.36
CA VAL A 125 1.34 27.77 16.63
C VAL A 125 1.63 26.37 17.18
N ALA A 126 1.75 25.35 16.34
CA ALA A 126 2.00 23.97 16.77
C ALA A 126 3.46 23.71 17.21
N ILE A 127 4.47 24.41 16.66
CA ILE A 127 5.88 24.18 17.00
C ILE A 127 6.16 24.32 18.51
N PRO A 128 5.72 25.39 19.20
CA PRO A 128 5.87 25.51 20.65
C PRO A 128 5.21 24.36 21.43
N GLU A 129 4.02 23.93 21.01
CA GLU A 129 3.30 22.81 21.62
C GLU A 129 4.10 21.51 21.47
N ILE A 130 4.55 21.18 20.26
CA ILE A 130 5.37 20.00 19.99
C ILE A 130 6.70 20.06 20.76
N ALA A 131 7.36 21.22 20.84
CA ALA A 131 8.61 21.38 21.58
C ALA A 131 8.42 21.14 23.09
N LEU A 132 7.28 21.57 23.66
CA LEU A 132 6.92 21.29 25.04
C LEU A 132 6.61 19.81 25.26
N PHE A 133 5.92 19.17 24.32
CA PHE A 133 5.45 17.78 24.48
C PHE A 133 6.57 16.77 24.25
N SER A 134 7.45 17.02 23.30
CA SER A 134 8.63 16.18 23.02
C SER A 134 9.79 16.37 24.00
N LYS A 135 9.59 17.10 25.11
CA LYS A 135 10.64 17.48 26.09
C LYS A 135 11.87 18.11 25.44
N GLY A 136 11.69 18.80 24.30
CA GLY A 136 12.78 19.41 23.53
C GLY A 136 13.63 18.44 22.71
N SER A 137 13.11 17.27 22.33
CA SER A 137 13.80 16.33 21.44
C SER A 137 14.16 17.00 20.10
N GLU A 138 15.46 17.09 19.81
CA GLU A 138 15.98 17.67 18.57
C GLU A 138 15.53 16.87 17.34
N VAL A 139 15.33 15.55 17.49
CA VAL A 139 14.89 14.65 16.42
C VAL A 139 13.45 14.99 16.01
N VAL A 140 12.54 15.10 16.99
CA VAL A 140 11.13 15.42 16.72
C VAL A 140 10.99 16.79 16.07
N LEU A 141 11.73 17.79 16.56
CA LEU A 141 11.74 19.13 15.96
C LEU A 141 12.27 19.10 14.52
N THR A 142 13.30 18.30 14.24
CA THR A 142 13.85 18.13 12.90
C THR A 142 12.82 17.52 11.96
N VAL A 143 12.15 16.44 12.38
CA VAL A 143 11.09 15.78 11.59
C VAL A 143 9.95 16.75 11.26
N VAL A 144 9.49 17.54 12.23
CA VAL A 144 8.45 18.56 12.02
C VAL A 144 8.87 19.63 11.01
N LEU A 145 10.11 20.11 11.09
CA LEU A 145 10.62 21.11 10.15
C LEU A 145 10.79 20.56 8.73
N LEU A 146 11.19 19.30 8.60
CA LEU A 146 11.26 18.61 7.31
C LEU A 146 9.88 18.43 6.69
N GLN A 147 8.90 18.13 7.53
CA GLN A 147 7.52 17.94 7.11
C GLN A 147 6.83 19.26 6.75
N LEU A 148 7.18 20.35 7.43
CA LEU A 148 6.83 21.70 7.01
C LEU A 148 7.37 21.99 5.59
N ALA A 149 8.63 21.63 5.33
CA ALA A 149 9.22 21.81 4.01
C ALA A 149 8.52 20.95 2.94
N SER A 150 8.17 19.70 3.25
CA SER A 150 7.47 18.81 2.32
C SER A 150 6.11 19.39 1.91
N ILE A 151 5.32 19.88 2.88
CA ILE A 151 3.99 20.49 2.64
C ILE A 151 4.11 21.73 1.75
N PHE A 152 5.13 22.57 1.90
CA PHE A 152 5.32 23.72 1.01
C PHE A 152 5.59 23.32 -0.44
N LEU A 153 6.47 22.35 -0.63
CA LEU A 153 6.79 21.85 -1.96
C LEU A 153 5.56 21.16 -2.58
N MET A 154 4.75 20.47 -1.75
CA MET A 154 3.51 19.81 -2.17
C MET A 154 2.43 20.79 -2.59
N SER A 155 2.20 21.82 -1.78
CA SER A 155 1.34 22.95 -2.13
C SER A 155 1.72 23.58 -3.48
N PHE A 156 3.03 23.63 -3.81
CA PHE A 156 3.48 24.19 -5.08
C PHE A 156 3.19 23.29 -6.28
N ILE A 157 3.45 21.98 -6.20
CA ILE A 157 3.15 21.04 -7.30
C ILE A 157 1.64 20.91 -7.52
N MET A 158 0.83 20.85 -6.45
CA MET A 158 -0.63 20.83 -6.52
C MET A 158 -1.13 22.10 -7.22
N LEU A 159 -0.63 23.28 -6.83
CA LEU A 159 -0.98 24.54 -7.49
C LEU A 159 -0.54 24.58 -8.96
N ALA A 160 0.62 24.02 -9.29
CA ALA A 160 1.11 23.95 -10.67
C ALA A 160 0.23 23.05 -11.56
N ILE A 161 -0.24 21.92 -11.02
CA ILE A 161 -1.24 21.06 -11.68
C ILE A 161 -2.58 21.80 -11.81
N GLY A 162 -2.99 22.53 -10.77
CA GLY A 162 -4.16 23.42 -10.81
C GLY A 162 -4.06 24.46 -11.91
N ALA A 163 -2.93 25.13 -12.03
CA ALA A 163 -2.68 26.10 -13.09
C ALA A 163 -2.80 25.45 -14.47
N LEU A 164 -2.21 24.27 -14.68
CA LEU A 164 -2.31 23.54 -15.93
C LEU A 164 -3.77 23.20 -16.25
N ALA A 165 -4.51 22.67 -15.27
CA ALA A 165 -5.92 22.34 -15.41
C ALA A 165 -6.76 23.57 -15.81
N MET A 166 -6.52 24.72 -15.18
CA MET A 166 -7.23 25.96 -15.54
C MET A 166 -6.92 26.41 -16.97
N MET A 167 -5.71 26.16 -17.48
CA MET A 167 -5.33 26.51 -18.86
C MET A 167 -5.95 25.60 -19.91
N LEU A 168 -6.16 24.32 -19.59
CA LEU A 168 -6.81 23.33 -20.45
C LEU A 168 -8.35 23.45 -20.42
N ALA A 169 -8.93 23.92 -19.32
CA ALA A 169 -10.38 24.01 -19.19
C ALA A 169 -10.99 25.26 -19.83
N GLY A 170 -12.16 25.12 -20.45
CA GLY A 170 -12.94 26.27 -20.94
C GLY A 170 -13.87 26.89 -19.89
N ASN A 171 -14.21 26.15 -18.82
CA ASN A 171 -15.07 26.61 -17.72
C ASN A 171 -14.59 26.08 -16.35
N ALA A 172 -15.17 26.64 -15.27
CA ALA A 172 -14.77 26.34 -13.90
C ALA A 172 -15.00 24.87 -13.50
N PHE A 173 -16.12 24.27 -13.93
CA PHE A 173 -16.43 22.86 -13.64
C PHE A 173 -15.40 21.92 -14.30
N SER A 174 -15.08 22.17 -15.57
CA SER A 174 -14.08 21.39 -16.30
C SER A 174 -12.68 21.61 -15.73
N GLY A 175 -12.37 22.82 -15.25
CA GLY A 175 -11.12 23.11 -14.55
C GLY A 175 -10.96 22.28 -13.27
N ALA A 176 -12.01 22.22 -12.45
CA ALA A 176 -12.01 21.38 -11.25
C ALA A 176 -11.90 19.89 -11.59
N ALA A 177 -12.64 19.40 -12.60
CA ALA A 177 -12.58 18.01 -13.01
C ALA A 177 -11.18 17.62 -13.53
N ILE A 178 -10.60 18.40 -14.43
CA ILE A 178 -9.24 18.16 -14.97
C ILE A 178 -8.20 18.19 -13.84
N TYR A 179 -8.35 19.09 -12.87
CA TYR A 179 -7.45 19.17 -11.72
C TYR A 179 -7.37 17.87 -10.92
N PHE A 180 -8.53 17.32 -10.53
CA PHE A 180 -8.55 16.05 -9.80
C PHE A 180 -8.11 14.88 -10.67
N ILE A 181 -8.55 14.84 -11.94
CA ILE A 181 -8.12 13.79 -12.88
C ILE A 181 -6.60 13.76 -12.97
N LEU A 182 -5.91 14.90 -13.14
CA LEU A 182 -4.45 14.93 -13.29
C LEU A 182 -3.70 14.39 -12.07
N HIS A 183 -4.24 14.49 -10.85
CA HIS A 183 -3.61 13.96 -9.64
C HIS A 183 -3.65 12.43 -9.60
N PHE A 184 -4.77 11.84 -10.02
CA PHE A 184 -5.03 10.40 -9.89
C PHE A 184 -4.92 9.63 -11.20
N LEU A 185 -4.70 10.31 -12.34
CA LEU A 185 -4.73 9.67 -13.66
C LEU A 185 -3.73 8.54 -13.78
N TYR A 186 -2.48 8.75 -13.36
CA TYR A 186 -1.44 7.73 -13.51
C TYR A 186 -1.68 6.53 -12.59
N SER A 187 -1.83 6.76 -11.28
CA SER A 187 -2.10 5.69 -10.31
C SER A 187 -3.41 4.96 -10.62
N GLY A 188 -4.48 5.69 -10.93
CA GLY A 188 -5.77 5.10 -11.30
C GLY A 188 -5.71 4.27 -12.59
N LEU A 189 -4.89 4.66 -13.58
CA LEU A 189 -4.68 3.83 -14.77
C LEU A 189 -3.91 2.55 -14.45
N ILE A 190 -2.92 2.60 -13.54
CA ILE A 190 -2.18 1.41 -13.09
C ILE A 190 -3.09 0.49 -12.28
N GLU A 191 -3.90 1.01 -11.37
CA GLU A 191 -4.87 0.22 -10.60
C GLU A 191 -5.88 -0.45 -11.52
N ILE A 192 -6.49 0.30 -12.44
CA ILE A 192 -7.41 -0.25 -13.44
C ILE A 192 -6.71 -1.34 -14.28
N ALA A 193 -5.47 -1.11 -14.71
CA ALA A 193 -4.71 -2.08 -15.48
C ALA A 193 -4.36 -3.34 -14.67
N SER A 194 -3.99 -3.19 -13.40
CA SER A 194 -3.66 -4.30 -12.49
C SER A 194 -4.89 -5.13 -12.18
N PHE A 195 -6.03 -4.46 -11.96
CA PHE A 195 -7.31 -5.11 -11.79
C PHE A 195 -7.71 -5.89 -13.04
N PHE A 196 -7.70 -5.29 -14.22
CA PHE A 196 -8.06 -6.06 -15.42
C PHE A 196 -7.06 -7.17 -15.71
N ALA A 197 -5.77 -6.97 -15.38
CA ALA A 197 -4.79 -8.04 -15.44
C ALA A 197 -5.15 -9.17 -14.46
N SER A 198 -5.61 -8.88 -13.24
CA SER A 198 -6.05 -9.91 -12.29
C SER A 198 -7.34 -10.61 -12.74
N VAL A 199 -8.30 -9.91 -13.35
CA VAL A 199 -9.54 -10.50 -13.89
C VAL A 199 -9.27 -11.46 -15.04
N PHE A 200 -8.47 -11.04 -16.02
CA PHE A 200 -8.21 -11.86 -17.21
C PHE A 200 -7.03 -12.82 -17.04
N GLY A 201 -6.13 -12.53 -16.10
CA GLY A 201 -4.89 -13.25 -15.87
C GLY A 201 -5.01 -14.34 -14.81
N ILE A 202 -4.47 -15.51 -15.13
CA ILE A 202 -4.28 -16.61 -14.19
C ILE A 202 -3.02 -16.33 -13.37
N GLY A 203 -3.08 -16.60 -12.06
CA GLY A 203 -1.90 -16.47 -11.19
C GLY A 203 -1.62 -15.04 -10.70
N LEU A 204 -2.41 -14.05 -11.11
CA LEU A 204 -2.12 -12.63 -10.84
C LEU A 204 -3.03 -12.08 -9.73
N ASN A 205 -2.45 -11.36 -8.77
CA ASN A 205 -3.20 -10.59 -7.79
C ASN A 205 -3.54 -9.19 -8.32
N GLU A 206 -4.38 -8.46 -7.58
CA GLU A 206 -4.84 -7.11 -7.96
C GLU A 206 -3.73 -6.05 -7.92
N ASN A 207 -2.61 -6.37 -7.27
CA ASN A 207 -1.47 -5.48 -7.10
C ASN A 207 -0.32 -5.80 -8.07
N VAL A 208 -0.55 -6.61 -9.11
CA VAL A 208 0.51 -7.17 -9.97
C VAL A 208 1.37 -6.11 -10.69
N LEU A 209 0.81 -4.94 -11.02
CA LEU A 209 1.56 -3.83 -11.62
C LEU A 209 1.87 -2.72 -10.61
N ILE A 210 1.49 -2.90 -9.34
CA ILE A 210 1.70 -1.94 -8.27
C ILE A 210 3.08 -2.19 -7.66
N GLY A 211 4.08 -1.40 -8.06
CA GLY A 211 5.41 -1.36 -7.43
C GLY A 211 5.73 0.00 -6.80
N GLU A 212 6.93 0.14 -6.23
CA GLU A 212 7.38 1.37 -5.54
C GLU A 212 7.31 2.67 -6.37
N SER A 213 7.20 2.55 -7.71
CA SER A 213 7.18 3.69 -8.65
C SER A 213 5.78 4.13 -9.10
N VAL A 214 4.71 3.48 -8.63
CA VAL A 214 3.31 3.76 -9.07
C VAL A 214 2.84 5.14 -8.66
N GLY A 215 3.45 5.72 -7.63
CA GLY A 215 3.19 7.10 -7.23
C GLY A 215 4.00 8.14 -8.02
N LEU A 216 5.06 7.79 -8.77
CA LEU A 216 6.04 8.79 -9.25
C LEU A 216 5.44 9.93 -10.07
N LEU A 217 4.44 9.62 -10.90
CA LEU A 217 3.73 10.61 -11.72
C LEU A 217 2.43 11.13 -11.07
N SER A 218 2.11 10.64 -9.88
CA SER A 218 0.99 11.06 -9.03
C SER A 218 1.57 11.53 -7.68
N PRO A 219 2.11 12.77 -7.61
CA PRO A 219 2.90 13.26 -6.47
C PRO A 219 2.22 13.05 -5.12
N VAL A 220 0.91 13.25 -5.11
CA VAL A 220 0.02 13.07 -3.96
C VAL A 220 0.01 11.62 -3.50
N VAL A 221 -0.25 10.66 -4.40
CA VAL A 221 -0.28 9.23 -4.08
C VAL A 221 1.09 8.72 -3.61
N ASN A 222 2.19 9.13 -4.27
CA ASN A 222 3.54 8.68 -3.89
C ASN A 222 3.92 9.10 -2.48
N LEU A 223 3.62 10.35 -2.13
CA LEU A 223 4.04 10.91 -0.86
C LEU A 223 3.11 10.46 0.26
N PHE A 224 1.81 10.29 0.01
CA PHE A 224 0.93 9.58 0.93
C PHE A 224 1.46 8.18 1.28
N ALA A 225 1.81 7.37 0.27
CA ALA A 225 2.32 6.03 0.49
C ALA A 225 3.66 6.01 1.27
N LYS A 226 4.56 6.97 0.99
CA LYS A 226 5.88 7.04 1.63
C LYS A 226 5.91 7.68 3.00
N ILE A 227 4.91 8.51 3.32
CA ILE A 227 4.74 9.07 4.66
C ILE A 227 4.24 7.97 5.60
N ILE A 228 3.35 7.08 5.13
CA ILE A 228 2.85 5.93 5.92
C ILE A 228 3.97 4.94 6.26
N ASP A 229 4.93 4.73 5.34
CA ASP A 229 6.03 3.76 5.48
C ASP A 229 7.26 4.33 6.21
N TYR A 230 7.07 5.39 7.01
CA TYR A 230 8.16 6.11 7.66
C TYR A 230 8.59 5.39 8.94
N ASP A 231 9.59 4.51 8.81
CA ASP A 231 10.34 3.97 9.93
C ASP A 231 11.53 4.89 10.27
N VAL A 232 11.59 5.32 11.53
CA VAL A 232 12.55 6.29 12.08
C VAL A 232 13.99 5.75 12.00
N ASP A 233 14.13 4.42 12.04
CA ASP A 233 15.43 3.75 12.05
C ASP A 233 16.03 3.59 10.65
N ASN A 234 15.27 3.89 9.59
CA ASN A 234 15.68 3.66 8.21
C ASN A 234 16.23 4.93 7.53
N VAL A 235 17.53 5.20 7.76
CA VAL A 235 18.28 6.35 7.18
C VAL A 235 18.17 6.44 5.64
N ILE A 236 17.94 5.31 4.96
CA ILE A 236 17.79 5.23 3.49
C ILE A 236 16.43 5.79 3.03
N ALA A 237 15.37 5.62 3.83
CA ALA A 237 14.04 6.18 3.56
C ALA A 237 14.08 7.72 3.59
N PHE A 238 14.79 8.29 4.57
CA PHE A 238 15.03 9.74 4.67
C PHE A 238 15.73 10.32 3.44
N GLN A 239 16.83 9.71 2.99
CA GLN A 239 17.59 10.25 1.86
C GLN A 239 16.79 10.20 0.55
N SER A 240 15.99 9.16 0.37
CA SER A 240 15.12 8.99 -0.79
C SER A 240 14.03 10.06 -0.84
N PHE A 241 13.44 10.43 0.29
CA PHE A 241 12.37 11.43 0.40
C PHE A 241 12.76 12.81 -0.19
N TYR A 242 13.97 13.31 0.13
CA TYR A 242 14.42 14.63 -0.37
C TYR A 242 14.63 14.68 -1.87
N ILE A 243 15.08 13.56 -2.46
CA ILE A 243 15.26 13.46 -3.91
C ILE A 243 13.90 13.57 -4.59
N TYR A 244 12.87 12.89 -4.07
CA TYR A 244 11.51 13.00 -4.61
C TYR A 244 10.94 14.42 -4.45
N LEU A 245 11.12 15.05 -3.30
CA LEU A 245 10.72 16.45 -3.10
C LEU A 245 11.39 17.40 -4.12
N ALA A 246 12.70 17.25 -4.34
CA ALA A 246 13.42 18.04 -5.33
C ALA A 246 12.90 17.78 -6.77
N ILE A 247 12.64 16.52 -7.11
CA ILE A 247 12.05 16.14 -8.41
C ILE A 247 10.68 16.81 -8.59
N TYR A 248 9.80 16.77 -7.57
CA TYR A 248 8.49 17.40 -7.65
C TYR A 248 8.56 18.92 -7.72
N PHE A 249 9.51 19.54 -7.02
CA PHE A 249 9.73 20.98 -7.15
C PHE A 249 10.13 21.36 -8.57
N VAL A 250 11.07 20.62 -9.18
CA VAL A 250 11.46 20.83 -10.59
C VAL A 250 10.27 20.57 -11.52
N ALA A 251 9.50 19.51 -11.28
CA ALA A 251 8.30 19.20 -12.05
C ALA A 251 7.26 20.32 -11.96
N ALA A 252 7.06 20.92 -10.78
CA ALA A 252 6.16 22.06 -10.57
C ALA A 252 6.59 23.29 -11.39
N ILE A 253 7.89 23.59 -11.44
CA ILE A 253 8.43 24.66 -12.29
C ILE A 253 8.16 24.37 -13.77
N VAL A 254 8.41 23.14 -14.22
CA VAL A 254 8.15 22.71 -15.60
C VAL A 254 6.66 22.83 -15.93
N LEU A 255 5.77 22.38 -15.04
CA LEU A 255 4.33 22.49 -15.20
C LEU A 255 3.86 23.94 -15.23
N CYS A 256 4.43 24.83 -14.41
CA CYS A 256 4.16 26.26 -14.48
C CYS A 256 4.60 26.86 -15.83
N ALA A 257 5.76 26.45 -16.33
CA ALA A 257 6.26 26.89 -17.64
C ALA A 257 5.36 26.39 -18.78
N LEU A 258 4.95 25.12 -18.76
CA LEU A 258 4.01 24.54 -19.71
C LEU A 258 2.65 25.25 -19.66
N SER A 259 2.12 25.48 -18.46
CA SER A 259 0.88 26.22 -18.24
C SER A 259 0.97 27.62 -18.85
N TYR A 260 2.08 28.32 -18.66
CA TYR A 260 2.30 29.63 -19.29
C TYR A 260 2.36 29.55 -20.83
N LEU A 261 3.02 28.53 -21.40
CA LEU A 261 3.07 28.34 -22.85
C LEU A 261 1.68 28.07 -23.44
N ILE A 262 0.86 27.26 -22.75
CA ILE A 262 -0.53 26.99 -23.12
C ILE A 262 -1.35 28.29 -23.01
N TYR A 263 -1.21 29.03 -21.90
CA TYR A 263 -1.87 30.33 -21.71
C TYR A 263 -1.55 31.34 -22.82
N LYS A 264 -0.32 31.33 -23.33
CA LYS A 264 0.09 32.20 -24.43
C LYS A 264 -0.63 31.85 -25.74
N ARG A 265 -0.89 30.57 -25.98
CA ARG A 265 -1.57 30.05 -27.18
C ARG A 265 -3.09 30.04 -27.06
N ARG A 266 -3.60 30.04 -25.83
CA ARG A 266 -5.03 30.03 -25.56
C ARG A 266 -5.73 31.25 -26.15
N GLU A 267 -6.76 30.97 -26.93
CA GLU A 267 -7.68 31.96 -27.46
C GLU A 267 -8.65 32.40 -26.37
N LEU A 268 -9.04 33.68 -26.39
CA LEU A 268 -9.92 34.24 -25.36
C LEU A 268 -11.38 33.82 -25.56
N GLU A 269 -11.71 33.29 -26.74
CA GLU A 269 -13.07 32.91 -27.16
C GLU A 269 -13.52 31.56 -26.57
N CYS A 270 -12.58 30.73 -26.08
CA CYS A 270 -12.90 29.42 -25.50
C CYS A 270 -13.60 29.49 -24.12
N ALA A 271 -13.89 30.69 -23.61
CA ALA A 271 -14.55 30.87 -22.33
C ALA A 271 -16.00 30.32 -22.38
N GLY A 272 -16.32 29.36 -21.53
CA GLY A 272 -17.62 28.69 -21.50
C GLY A 272 -17.71 27.42 -22.35
N GLU A 273 -16.63 27.04 -23.04
CA GLU A 273 -16.49 25.70 -23.61
C GLU A 273 -16.12 24.68 -22.53
N MET A 274 -16.30 23.38 -22.80
CA MET A 274 -15.83 22.32 -21.88
C MET A 274 -14.31 22.38 -21.78
N VAL A 275 -13.64 22.49 -22.92
CA VAL A 275 -12.18 22.54 -23.02
C VAL A 275 -11.70 23.72 -23.84
N ALA A 276 -10.45 24.11 -23.61
CA ALA A 276 -9.84 25.25 -24.25
C ALA A 276 -9.40 24.96 -25.69
N PHE A 277 -9.16 23.71 -26.06
CA PHE A 277 -8.68 23.35 -27.40
C PHE A 277 -9.47 22.18 -27.99
N GLU A 278 -9.89 22.29 -29.25
CA GLU A 278 -10.68 21.24 -29.92
C GLU A 278 -9.92 19.92 -30.07
N ILE A 279 -8.59 19.96 -30.13
CA ILE A 279 -7.75 18.75 -30.21
C ILE A 279 -7.85 17.88 -28.94
N GLU A 280 -8.36 18.42 -27.83
CA GLU A 280 -8.55 17.70 -26.57
C GLU A 280 -9.80 16.81 -26.58
N ASN A 281 -10.81 17.17 -27.38
CA ASN A 281 -12.09 16.47 -27.50
C ASN A 281 -11.95 14.94 -27.70
N PRO A 282 -11.12 14.42 -28.64
CA PRO A 282 -10.96 12.97 -28.80
C PRO A 282 -10.33 12.32 -27.57
N PHE A 283 -9.33 12.94 -26.94
CA PHE A 283 -8.65 12.37 -25.78
C PHE A 283 -9.58 12.29 -24.57
N ILE A 284 -10.33 13.37 -24.28
CA ILE A 284 -11.29 13.38 -23.16
C ILE A 284 -12.35 12.32 -23.35
N ARG A 285 -12.89 12.20 -24.56
CA ARG A 285 -13.90 11.19 -24.87
C ARG A 285 -13.40 9.78 -24.59
N VAL A 286 -12.17 9.46 -25.01
CA VAL A 286 -11.58 8.13 -24.78
C VAL A 286 -11.22 7.92 -23.31
N ILE A 287 -10.52 8.87 -22.69
CA ILE A 287 -10.06 8.76 -21.29
C ILE A 287 -11.25 8.61 -20.35
N VAL A 288 -12.27 9.48 -20.46
CA VAL A 288 -13.45 9.45 -19.58
C VAL A 288 -14.27 8.18 -19.80
N SER A 289 -14.44 7.73 -21.04
CA SER A 289 -15.20 6.50 -21.32
C SER A 289 -14.48 5.25 -20.85
N VAL A 290 -13.16 5.14 -21.08
CA VAL A 290 -12.39 3.98 -20.63
C VAL A 290 -12.32 3.95 -19.11
N ILE A 291 -11.85 5.02 -18.47
CA ILE A 291 -11.69 5.07 -17.01
C ILE A 291 -13.05 4.95 -16.31
N GLY A 292 -14.05 5.71 -16.74
CA GLY A 292 -15.36 5.70 -16.11
C GLY A 292 -16.07 4.35 -16.26
N ALA A 293 -15.98 3.71 -17.43
CA ALA A 293 -16.58 2.39 -17.62
C ALA A 293 -15.84 1.30 -16.85
N SER A 294 -14.51 1.38 -16.77
CA SER A 294 -13.70 0.52 -15.92
C SER A 294 -14.18 0.62 -14.48
N LEU A 295 -14.14 1.82 -13.88
CA LEU A 295 -14.51 2.06 -12.48
C LEU A 295 -15.94 1.58 -12.15
N ILE A 296 -16.93 1.90 -12.99
CA ILE A 296 -18.31 1.43 -12.74
C ILE A 296 -18.39 -0.09 -12.86
N SER A 297 -17.71 -0.68 -13.83
CA SER A 297 -17.66 -2.14 -13.95
C SER A 297 -16.96 -2.79 -12.76
N LEU A 298 -15.96 -2.14 -12.15
CA LEU A 298 -15.31 -2.61 -10.91
C LEU A 298 -16.34 -2.65 -9.78
N ILE A 299 -16.98 -1.51 -9.52
CA ILE A 299 -17.93 -1.34 -8.42
C ILE A 299 -19.09 -2.34 -8.53
N ILE A 300 -19.66 -2.49 -9.72
CA ILE A 300 -20.75 -3.45 -9.95
C ILE A 300 -20.22 -4.89 -9.84
N GLY A 301 -19.01 -5.15 -10.33
CA GLY A 301 -18.34 -6.43 -10.21
C GLY A 301 -18.19 -6.89 -8.76
N GLU A 302 -17.74 -6.00 -7.89
CA GLU A 302 -17.63 -6.27 -6.45
C GLU A 302 -19.00 -6.47 -5.79
N ILE A 303 -19.97 -5.59 -6.06
CA ILE A 303 -21.31 -5.65 -5.45
C ILE A 303 -22.07 -6.93 -5.82
N PHE A 304 -21.94 -7.36 -7.08
CA PHE A 304 -22.70 -8.49 -7.63
C PHE A 304 -21.86 -9.73 -7.89
N SER A 305 -20.58 -9.72 -7.49
CA SER A 305 -19.68 -10.87 -7.60
C SER A 305 -19.61 -11.42 -9.03
N LEU A 306 -19.35 -10.53 -9.98
CA LEU A 306 -19.42 -10.85 -11.39
C LEU A 306 -18.23 -11.71 -11.83
N GLY A 307 -18.48 -12.75 -12.62
CA GLY A 307 -17.42 -13.40 -13.38
C GLY A 307 -16.82 -12.48 -14.48
N ARG A 308 -15.74 -12.92 -15.11
CA ARG A 308 -15.00 -12.16 -16.15
C ARG A 308 -15.89 -11.61 -17.27
N ILE A 309 -16.86 -12.41 -17.72
CA ILE A 309 -17.82 -12.01 -18.76
C ILE A 309 -18.72 -10.87 -18.26
N GLY A 310 -19.12 -10.92 -16.98
CA GLY A 310 -19.89 -9.85 -16.35
C GLY A 310 -19.14 -8.53 -16.39
N TYR A 311 -17.87 -8.49 -15.97
CA TYR A 311 -17.04 -7.29 -16.09
C TYR A 311 -16.98 -6.76 -17.53
N VAL A 312 -16.76 -7.63 -18.53
CA VAL A 312 -16.73 -7.21 -19.94
C VAL A 312 -18.09 -6.64 -20.38
N VAL A 313 -19.20 -7.28 -20.03
CA VAL A 313 -20.55 -6.82 -20.40
C VAL A 313 -20.83 -5.46 -19.79
N PHE A 314 -20.60 -5.26 -18.50
CA PHE A 314 -20.81 -3.98 -17.85
C PHE A 314 -19.86 -2.90 -18.35
N TYR A 315 -18.59 -3.23 -18.59
CA TYR A 315 -17.65 -2.32 -19.24
C TYR A 315 -18.15 -1.87 -20.63
N VAL A 316 -18.63 -2.79 -21.47
CA VAL A 316 -19.17 -2.45 -22.80
C VAL A 316 -20.40 -1.54 -22.67
N VAL A 317 -21.35 -1.88 -21.80
CA VAL A 317 -22.58 -1.09 -21.59
C VAL A 317 -22.27 0.31 -21.07
N PHE A 318 -21.46 0.43 -20.02
CA PHE A 318 -21.14 1.73 -19.44
C PHE A 318 -20.17 2.55 -20.28
N SER A 319 -19.25 1.91 -21.02
CA SER A 319 -18.40 2.64 -21.98
C SER A 319 -19.24 3.24 -23.09
N PHE A 320 -20.29 2.56 -23.57
CA PHE A 320 -21.24 3.14 -24.52
C PHE A 320 -21.93 4.36 -23.91
N ILE A 321 -22.55 4.22 -22.74
CA ILE A 321 -23.27 5.31 -22.08
C ILE A 321 -22.37 6.53 -21.87
N ILE A 322 -21.18 6.32 -21.28
CA ILE A 322 -20.24 7.40 -20.96
C ILE A 322 -19.62 8.02 -22.21
N TYR A 323 -19.26 7.22 -23.22
CA TYR A 323 -18.69 7.72 -24.47
C TYR A 323 -19.66 8.66 -25.19
N PHE A 324 -20.93 8.26 -25.30
CA PHE A 324 -21.97 9.07 -25.92
C PHE A 324 -22.36 10.27 -25.04
N ALA A 325 -22.47 10.10 -23.72
CA ALA A 325 -22.72 11.22 -22.81
C ALA A 325 -21.61 12.28 -22.91
N THR A 326 -20.34 11.85 -22.93
CA THR A 326 -19.20 12.76 -23.08
C THR A 326 -19.25 13.47 -24.43
N GLU A 327 -19.60 12.77 -25.51
CA GLU A 327 -19.75 13.40 -26.82
C GLU A 327 -20.90 14.40 -26.88
N MET A 328 -22.02 14.13 -26.20
CA MET A 328 -23.14 15.07 -26.11
C MET A 328 -22.74 16.35 -25.38
N ILE A 329 -21.95 16.23 -24.31
CA ILE A 329 -21.42 17.37 -23.56
C ILE A 329 -20.43 18.17 -24.43
N LEU A 330 -19.48 17.49 -25.08
CA LEU A 330 -18.47 18.13 -25.94
C LEU A 330 -19.09 18.87 -27.13
N GLN A 331 -20.12 18.29 -27.78
CA GLN A 331 -20.79 18.93 -28.92
C GLN A 331 -21.96 19.84 -28.53
N LYS A 332 -22.36 19.86 -27.25
CA LYS A 332 -23.57 20.55 -26.74
C LYS A 332 -24.84 20.17 -27.52
N LYS A 333 -24.95 18.92 -27.97
CA LYS A 333 -26.04 18.40 -28.83
C LYS A 333 -26.42 16.98 -28.42
N PHE A 334 -27.72 16.68 -28.39
CA PHE A 334 -28.23 15.33 -28.11
C PHE A 334 -28.29 14.42 -29.34
N ASN A 335 -28.50 14.98 -30.54
CA ASN A 335 -28.66 14.21 -31.77
C ASN A 335 -27.31 13.97 -32.48
N ILE A 336 -26.46 13.15 -31.86
CA ILE A 336 -25.08 12.87 -32.33
C ILE A 336 -24.89 11.45 -32.89
N PHE A 337 -25.92 10.61 -32.81
CA PHE A 337 -25.85 9.21 -33.22
C PHE A 337 -25.55 9.09 -34.70
N SER A 338 -24.34 8.63 -35.02
CA SER A 338 -23.90 8.35 -36.38
C SER A 338 -23.14 7.03 -36.40
N VAL A 339 -23.22 6.32 -37.51
CA VAL A 339 -22.48 5.05 -37.71
C VAL A 339 -20.98 5.25 -37.48
N LYS A 340 -20.43 6.40 -37.92
CA LYS A 340 -19.02 6.75 -37.69
C LYS A 340 -18.66 6.85 -36.20
N LEU A 341 -19.55 7.43 -35.39
CA LEU A 341 -19.34 7.57 -33.95
C LEU A 341 -19.42 6.22 -33.23
N ILE A 342 -20.38 5.38 -33.61
CA ILE A 342 -20.49 4.00 -33.10
C ILE A 342 -19.23 3.20 -33.45
N LEU A 343 -18.75 3.27 -34.69
CA LEU A 343 -17.52 2.58 -35.11
C LEU A 343 -16.29 3.05 -34.31
N ARG A 344 -16.19 4.34 -33.99
CA ARG A 344 -15.11 4.86 -33.13
C ARG A 344 -15.22 4.31 -31.71
N TRP A 345 -16.41 4.26 -31.13
CA TRP A 345 -16.63 3.64 -29.82
C TRP A 345 -16.26 2.16 -29.82
N VAL A 346 -16.74 1.39 -30.81
CA VAL A 346 -16.40 -0.04 -30.96
C VAL A 346 -14.89 -0.24 -31.03
N LEU A 347 -14.19 0.58 -31.84
CA LEU A 347 -12.73 0.51 -31.93
C LEU A 347 -12.05 0.84 -30.59
N CYS A 348 -12.50 1.88 -29.89
CA CYS A 348 -11.93 2.25 -28.59
C CYS A 348 -12.14 1.14 -27.54
N CYS A 349 -13.35 0.57 -27.50
CA CYS A 349 -13.71 -0.50 -26.58
C CYS A 349 -12.95 -1.81 -26.90
N ALA A 350 -12.84 -2.17 -28.18
CA ALA A 350 -12.07 -3.33 -28.61
C ALA A 350 -10.58 -3.18 -28.31
N LEU A 351 -10.01 -1.97 -28.50
CA LEU A 351 -8.62 -1.69 -28.18
C LEU A 351 -8.35 -1.75 -26.67
N SER A 352 -9.21 -1.17 -25.83
CA SER A 352 -9.02 -1.19 -24.38
C SER A 352 -9.11 -2.62 -23.81
N ILE A 353 -10.10 -3.40 -24.23
CA ILE A 353 -10.23 -4.82 -23.85
C ILE A 353 -9.04 -5.62 -24.40
N GLY A 354 -8.65 -5.39 -25.65
CA GLY A 354 -7.51 -6.07 -26.28
C GLY A 354 -6.19 -5.79 -25.55
N VAL A 355 -5.96 -4.55 -25.10
CA VAL A 355 -4.80 -4.18 -24.27
C VAL A 355 -4.88 -4.89 -22.92
N ALA A 356 -6.02 -4.88 -22.25
CA ALA A 356 -6.20 -5.56 -20.96
C ALA A 356 -5.91 -7.07 -21.06
N ILE A 357 -6.49 -7.75 -22.05
CA ILE A 357 -6.23 -9.18 -22.30
C ILE A 357 -4.77 -9.40 -22.69
N GLY A 358 -4.20 -8.55 -23.54
CA GLY A 358 -2.80 -8.64 -23.96
C GLY A 358 -1.84 -8.53 -22.79
N VAL A 359 -2.08 -7.59 -21.85
CA VAL A 359 -1.31 -7.45 -20.61
C VAL A 359 -1.49 -8.69 -19.74
N ALA A 360 -2.72 -9.15 -19.53
CA ALA A 360 -3.01 -10.33 -18.72
C ALA A 360 -2.33 -11.59 -19.26
N VAL A 361 -2.44 -11.87 -20.57
CA VAL A 361 -1.80 -13.02 -21.23
C VAL A 361 -0.28 -12.95 -21.12
N CYS A 362 0.32 -11.77 -21.32
CA CYS A 362 1.75 -11.58 -21.14
C CYS A 362 2.18 -11.86 -19.69
N GLN A 363 1.42 -11.37 -18.71
CA GLN A 363 1.75 -11.48 -17.29
C GLN A 363 1.52 -12.88 -16.71
N THR A 364 0.45 -13.57 -17.14
CA THR A 364 0.15 -14.95 -16.75
C THR A 364 1.25 -15.92 -17.20
N ASN A 365 1.75 -15.76 -18.42
CA ASN A 365 2.80 -16.63 -18.96
C ASN A 365 4.21 -16.23 -18.54
N TYR A 366 4.34 -15.15 -17.77
CA TYR A 366 5.65 -14.69 -17.31
C TYR A 366 6.15 -15.57 -16.17
N ILE A 367 7.24 -16.30 -16.45
CA ILE A 367 8.05 -17.03 -15.48
C ILE A 367 9.47 -16.49 -15.60
N PRO A 368 10.09 -15.99 -14.51
CA PRO A 368 11.46 -15.50 -14.56
C PRO A 368 12.45 -16.57 -15.05
N ASN A 369 13.45 -16.15 -15.81
CA ASN A 369 14.53 -17.05 -16.22
C ASN A 369 15.36 -17.43 -14.99
N ILE A 370 15.69 -18.72 -14.83
CA ILE A 370 16.45 -19.26 -13.69
C ILE A 370 17.72 -18.46 -13.37
N ASN A 371 18.43 -17.95 -14.39
CA ASN A 371 19.67 -17.19 -14.21
C ASN A 371 19.45 -15.81 -13.57
N LYS A 372 18.23 -15.26 -13.63
CA LYS A 372 17.84 -13.96 -13.06
C LYS A 372 17.26 -14.09 -11.66
N ILE A 373 16.85 -15.29 -11.27
CA ILE A 373 16.32 -15.57 -9.94
C ILE A 373 17.49 -15.55 -8.96
N LYS A 374 17.34 -14.77 -7.90
CA LYS A 374 18.21 -14.80 -6.73
C LYS A 374 17.71 -15.93 -5.83
N ASN A 375 16.44 -15.86 -5.41
CA ASN A 375 15.76 -16.84 -4.57
C ASN A 375 14.32 -17.06 -5.09
N ALA A 376 13.74 -18.23 -4.84
CA ALA A 376 12.34 -18.52 -5.14
C ALA A 376 11.65 -19.13 -3.92
N GLU A 377 10.42 -18.73 -3.69
CA GLU A 377 9.57 -19.12 -2.58
C GLU A 377 8.24 -19.65 -3.14
N ALA A 378 7.73 -20.73 -2.57
CA ALA A 378 6.39 -21.22 -2.87
C ALA A 378 5.73 -21.60 -1.56
N SER A 379 4.81 -20.75 -1.12
CA SER A 379 4.03 -20.90 0.10
C SER A 379 2.69 -21.55 -0.23
N VAL A 380 2.33 -22.61 0.51
CA VAL A 380 1.03 -23.28 0.42
C VAL A 380 0.35 -23.15 1.79
N THR A 381 -0.51 -22.14 1.94
CA THR A 381 -1.20 -21.86 3.21
C THR A 381 -0.23 -21.68 4.40
N TYR A 382 0.72 -20.74 4.21
CA TYR A 382 1.77 -20.26 5.11
C TYR A 382 3.03 -21.16 5.21
N ASP A 383 4.15 -20.54 4.77
CA ASP A 383 5.58 -20.91 4.75
C ASP A 383 6.15 -21.73 3.55
N ILE A 384 7.30 -21.26 2.98
CA ILE A 384 8.66 -21.86 3.02
C ILE A 384 9.69 -21.03 2.19
N ILE A 385 10.88 -20.68 2.75
CA ILE A 385 12.02 -20.03 2.03
C ILE A 385 13.14 -21.05 1.68
N SER A 386 13.59 -21.11 0.41
CA SER A 386 14.69 -22.01 -0.03
C SER A 386 15.77 -21.37 -0.94
N TYR A 387 16.97 -21.96 -0.93
CA TYR A 387 18.24 -21.39 -1.42
C TYR A 387 18.94 -22.23 -2.53
N ASP A 388 18.35 -23.31 -3.03
CA ASP A 388 19.01 -24.25 -3.94
C ASP A 388 18.42 -24.26 -5.38
N GLU A 389 19.28 -24.60 -6.35
CA GLU A 389 18.93 -24.57 -7.77
C GLU A 389 17.89 -25.64 -8.17
N GLU A 390 17.77 -26.73 -7.40
CA GLU A 390 16.82 -27.81 -7.65
C GLU A 390 15.40 -27.41 -7.21
N THR A 391 15.26 -26.81 -6.03
CA THR A 391 13.97 -26.27 -5.57
C THR A 391 13.46 -25.15 -6.47
N ILE A 392 14.33 -24.24 -6.94
CA ILE A 392 13.93 -23.21 -7.93
C ILE A 392 13.35 -23.85 -9.22
N LYS A 393 13.93 -24.96 -9.69
CA LYS A 393 13.41 -25.70 -10.86
C LYS A 393 12.06 -26.35 -10.56
N ASN A 394 11.91 -26.96 -9.39
CA ASN A 394 10.65 -27.57 -8.95
C ASN A 394 9.54 -26.51 -8.81
N THR A 395 9.84 -25.33 -8.25
CA THR A 395 8.91 -24.20 -8.13
C THR A 395 8.47 -23.66 -9.50
N ILE A 396 9.40 -23.56 -10.45
CA ILE A 396 9.07 -23.20 -11.84
C ILE A 396 8.18 -24.27 -12.50
N GLU A 397 8.44 -25.55 -12.26
CA GLU A 397 7.59 -26.63 -12.78
C GLU A 397 6.20 -26.64 -12.14
N LEU A 398 6.12 -26.40 -10.83
CA LEU A 398 4.88 -26.23 -10.08
C LEU A 398 4.05 -25.09 -10.69
N GLN A 399 4.63 -23.91 -10.89
CA GLN A 399 3.94 -22.77 -11.51
C GLN A 399 3.37 -23.13 -12.90
N LYS A 400 4.14 -23.84 -13.74
CA LYS A 400 3.69 -24.25 -15.08
C LYS A 400 2.49 -25.20 -15.03
N GLU A 401 2.51 -26.16 -14.11
CA GLU A 401 1.39 -27.08 -13.93
C GLU A 401 0.17 -26.39 -13.33
N LEU A 402 0.35 -25.44 -12.41
CA LEU A 402 -0.74 -24.61 -11.88
C LEU A 402 -1.40 -23.76 -12.97
N ILE A 403 -0.62 -23.08 -13.82
CA ILE A 403 -1.16 -22.33 -14.97
C ILE A 403 -1.99 -23.25 -15.87
N LYS A 404 -1.49 -24.45 -16.16
CA LYS A 404 -2.18 -25.43 -17.01
C LYS A 404 -3.45 -25.99 -16.36
N TYR A 405 -3.42 -26.21 -15.05
CA TYR A 405 -4.56 -26.66 -14.27
C TYR A 405 -5.66 -25.60 -14.29
N SER A 406 -5.35 -24.36 -13.92
CA SER A 406 -6.31 -23.24 -13.91
C SER A 406 -6.82 -22.84 -15.31
N THR A 407 -6.15 -23.27 -16.39
CA THR A 407 -6.62 -23.05 -17.78
C THR A 407 -7.62 -24.10 -18.24
N LYS A 408 -7.55 -25.32 -17.69
CA LYS A 408 -8.39 -26.45 -18.12
C LYS A 408 -9.75 -26.49 -17.44
N ASP A 409 -9.85 -25.91 -16.26
CA ASP A 409 -11.00 -26.08 -15.40
C ASP A 409 -11.91 -24.84 -15.49
N GLU A 410 -13.11 -25.03 -16.04
CA GLU A 410 -14.07 -23.94 -16.27
C GLU A 410 -14.59 -23.35 -14.95
N GLU A 411 -14.58 -24.12 -13.85
CA GLU A 411 -14.98 -23.65 -12.53
C GLU A 411 -13.99 -22.59 -11.98
N PHE A 412 -12.68 -22.75 -12.13
CA PHE A 412 -11.68 -21.74 -11.72
C PHE A 412 -11.73 -20.44 -12.54
N LEU A 413 -12.20 -20.52 -13.79
CA LEU A 413 -12.46 -19.33 -14.60
C LEU A 413 -13.62 -18.50 -14.05
N SER A 414 -14.53 -19.13 -13.30
CA SER A 414 -15.68 -18.52 -12.62
C SER A 414 -15.42 -18.15 -11.16
N PHE A 415 -14.60 -18.93 -10.45
CA PHE A 415 -14.44 -18.87 -8.98
C PHE A 415 -13.72 -17.62 -8.48
N LYS A 416 -12.77 -17.08 -9.28
CA LYS A 416 -11.93 -15.91 -8.94
C LYS A 416 -12.71 -14.65 -8.52
N HIS A 417 -14.04 -14.61 -8.71
CA HIS A 417 -14.90 -13.48 -8.33
C HIS A 417 -16.28 -13.89 -7.79
N THR A 418 -16.48 -15.13 -7.32
CA THR A 418 -17.64 -15.46 -6.48
C THR A 418 -17.22 -15.49 -5.01
N PRO A 419 -17.34 -14.39 -4.25
CA PRO A 419 -17.46 -14.49 -2.82
C PRO A 419 -18.76 -15.26 -2.57
N LYS A 420 -18.67 -16.50 -2.08
CA LYS A 420 -19.78 -17.04 -1.32
C LYS A 420 -19.98 -16.08 -0.14
N THR A 421 -21.01 -15.26 -0.21
CA THR A 421 -21.56 -14.62 0.98
C THR A 421 -22.07 -15.75 1.86
N ILE A 422 -21.29 -16.12 2.87
CA ILE A 422 -21.77 -16.89 4.01
C ILE A 422 -22.72 -15.94 4.76
N LYS A 423 -23.97 -15.91 4.33
CA LYS A 423 -25.06 -15.33 5.11
C LYS A 423 -25.74 -16.47 5.86
N ASP A 424 -25.91 -16.21 7.16
CA ASP A 424 -26.59 -17.00 8.18
C ASP A 424 -25.73 -18.07 8.86
N TYR A 425 -24.76 -17.64 9.66
CA TYR A 425 -24.55 -18.20 11.00
C TYR A 425 -24.12 -17.07 11.96
N ASP A 426 -25.04 -16.68 12.85
CA ASP A 426 -24.74 -15.88 14.04
C ASP A 426 -23.75 -16.67 14.91
N TYR A 427 -22.47 -16.29 14.94
CA TYR A 427 -21.57 -16.56 16.08
C TYR A 427 -20.43 -15.54 16.11
N GLU A 428 -20.21 -14.97 17.29
CA GLU A 428 -19.15 -14.03 17.62
C GLU A 428 -17.76 -14.68 17.49
N VAL A 429 -16.88 -14.01 16.74
CA VAL A 429 -15.40 -14.01 16.83
C VAL A 429 -14.73 -15.37 17.08
N SER A 430 -14.42 -16.09 15.98
CA SER A 430 -13.16 -16.83 15.83
C SER A 430 -12.89 -17.11 14.34
N SER A 431 -11.62 -17.13 14.00
CA SER A 431 -11.00 -17.19 12.68
C SER A 431 -11.40 -18.41 11.82
N TYR A 432 -11.60 -18.13 10.53
CA TYR A 432 -11.40 -19.00 9.37
C TYR A 432 -11.85 -20.46 9.46
N VAL A 433 -13.15 -20.68 9.27
CA VAL A 433 -13.66 -21.94 8.72
C VAL A 433 -13.51 -21.88 7.19
N GLY A 434 -12.35 -22.31 6.68
CA GLY A 434 -12.15 -22.59 5.26
C GLY A 434 -12.90 -23.87 4.88
N THR A 435 -13.71 -23.82 3.82
CA THR A 435 -14.39 -25.01 3.29
C THR A 435 -13.38 -25.93 2.57
N ASP A 436 -12.87 -26.92 3.31
CA ASP A 436 -12.14 -28.19 3.06
C ASP A 436 -11.68 -28.70 1.67
N ASP A 437 -11.92 -28.07 0.52
CA ASP A 437 -11.61 -28.71 -0.79
C ASP A 437 -10.42 -28.09 -1.57
N TYR A 438 -10.01 -26.86 -1.29
CA TYR A 438 -8.99 -26.13 -2.08
C TYR A 438 -7.83 -25.57 -1.26
N ALA A 439 -6.69 -25.37 -1.93
CA ALA A 439 -5.46 -24.78 -1.42
C ALA A 439 -5.13 -23.48 -2.17
N LEU A 440 -4.65 -22.48 -1.43
CA LEU A 440 -4.07 -21.25 -1.98
C LEU A 440 -2.54 -21.39 -2.01
N ILE A 441 -1.96 -21.25 -3.20
CA ILE A 441 -0.52 -21.38 -3.45
C ILE A 441 0.02 -20.03 -3.91
N SER A 442 0.88 -19.43 -3.10
CA SER A 442 1.61 -18.21 -3.46
C SER A 442 3.03 -18.54 -3.87
N ILE A 443 3.48 -18.07 -5.03
CA ILE A 443 4.84 -18.26 -5.54
C ILE A 443 5.49 -16.88 -5.71
N SER A 444 6.59 -16.65 -5.00
CA SER A 444 7.35 -15.40 -5.03
C SER A 444 8.78 -15.63 -5.54
N TYR A 445 9.20 -14.86 -6.54
CA TYR A 445 10.57 -14.88 -7.06
C TYR A 445 11.28 -13.58 -6.70
N ALA A 446 12.33 -13.66 -5.88
CA ALA A 446 13.26 -12.55 -5.68
C ALA A 446 14.30 -12.55 -6.80
N LEU A 447 14.38 -11.46 -7.56
CA LEU A 447 15.29 -11.33 -8.70
C LEU A 447 16.61 -10.68 -8.29
N LYS A 448 17.69 -10.97 -9.03
CA LYS A 448 19.04 -10.41 -8.76
C LYS A 448 19.11 -8.88 -8.86
N ASN A 449 18.16 -8.24 -9.52
CA ASN A 449 18.07 -6.80 -9.64
C ASN A 449 17.29 -6.13 -8.48
N GLY A 450 16.83 -6.89 -7.49
CA GLY A 450 16.09 -6.39 -6.34
C GLY A 450 14.56 -6.40 -6.50
N ASN A 451 14.04 -6.75 -7.68
CA ASN A 451 12.58 -6.83 -7.89
C ASN A 451 12.02 -8.18 -7.41
N THR A 452 10.76 -8.18 -6.97
CA THR A 452 10.03 -9.39 -6.60
C THR A 452 8.88 -9.64 -7.58
N VAL A 453 8.60 -10.91 -7.89
CA VAL A 453 7.49 -11.33 -8.75
C VAL A 453 6.66 -12.36 -7.99
N THR A 454 5.44 -11.99 -7.62
CA THR A 454 4.53 -12.85 -6.84
C THR A 454 3.37 -13.34 -7.71
N ARG A 455 2.92 -14.57 -7.46
CA ARG A 455 1.83 -15.24 -8.17
C ARG A 455 0.97 -16.03 -7.20
N GLU A 456 -0.34 -15.97 -7.36
CA GLU A 456 -1.29 -16.66 -6.48
C GLU A 456 -2.21 -17.57 -7.29
N TYR A 457 -2.25 -18.84 -6.91
CA TYR A 457 -3.06 -19.88 -7.57
C TYR A 457 -3.97 -20.54 -6.55
N GLU A 458 -5.20 -20.83 -6.97
CA GLU A 458 -6.09 -21.73 -6.24
C GLU A 458 -6.08 -23.09 -6.93
N TYR A 459 -6.16 -24.14 -6.13
CA TYR A 459 -6.03 -25.51 -6.59
C TYR A 459 -6.80 -26.47 -5.67
N TYR A 460 -7.67 -27.35 -6.20
CA TYR A 460 -8.28 -28.42 -5.40
C TYR A 460 -7.28 -29.56 -5.21
N TYR A 461 -7.24 -30.26 -4.08
CA TYR A 461 -6.25 -31.32 -3.78
C TYR A 461 -6.34 -32.60 -4.66
N ASP A 462 -6.81 -32.50 -5.90
CA ASP A 462 -7.16 -33.58 -6.83
C ASP A 462 -6.01 -34.03 -7.75
N SER A 463 -4.98 -33.21 -7.96
CA SER A 463 -3.89 -33.45 -8.90
C SER A 463 -2.69 -34.08 -8.21
N LYS A 464 -2.53 -35.39 -8.44
CA LYS A 464 -1.34 -36.14 -8.00
C LYS A 464 -0.03 -35.50 -8.44
N LYS A 465 0.00 -34.84 -9.62
CA LYS A 465 1.20 -34.19 -10.14
C LYS A 465 1.54 -32.92 -9.35
N ILE A 466 0.55 -32.08 -9.05
CA ILE A 466 0.75 -30.85 -8.26
C ILE A 466 1.13 -31.22 -6.83
N ASN A 467 0.40 -32.15 -6.20
CA ASN A 467 0.72 -32.65 -4.86
C ASN A 467 2.15 -33.21 -4.76
N SER A 468 2.62 -33.93 -5.79
CA SER A 468 4.00 -34.44 -5.84
C SER A 468 5.06 -33.36 -6.06
N LEU A 469 4.72 -32.22 -6.67
CA LEU A 469 5.64 -31.11 -6.83
C LEU A 469 5.73 -30.28 -5.55
N ILE A 470 4.60 -30.07 -4.88
CA ILE A 470 4.54 -29.44 -3.55
C ILE A 470 5.42 -30.22 -2.56
N SER A 471 5.26 -31.55 -2.49
CA SER A 471 6.05 -32.39 -1.57
C SER A 471 7.56 -32.42 -1.88
N LYS A 472 8.00 -31.99 -3.07
CA LYS A 472 9.42 -31.87 -3.42
C LYS A 472 10.01 -30.51 -3.08
N ILE A 473 9.15 -29.51 -2.94
CA ILE A 473 9.51 -28.13 -2.58
C ILE A 473 9.47 -27.97 -1.06
N GLU A 474 8.56 -28.68 -0.39
CA GLU A 474 8.53 -28.85 1.07
C GLU A 474 9.79 -29.62 1.53
N THR A 475 10.93 -28.93 1.63
CA THR A 475 12.16 -29.51 2.15
C THR A 475 12.12 -29.61 3.68
N LYS A 476 12.58 -30.75 4.18
CA LYS A 476 12.83 -31.14 5.58
C LYS A 476 13.62 -30.12 6.45
N ASN A 477 14.09 -28.99 5.90
CA ASN A 477 15.04 -28.07 6.50
C ASN A 477 14.44 -26.96 7.39
N GLU A 478 13.14 -26.65 7.31
CA GLU A 478 12.53 -25.67 8.23
C GLU A 478 12.35 -26.23 9.64
N TYR A 479 12.16 -27.55 9.76
CA TYR A 479 11.96 -28.23 11.04
C TYR A 479 13.21 -28.26 11.94
N LEU A 480 14.42 -28.13 11.37
CA LEU A 480 15.68 -28.09 12.12
C LEU A 480 16.09 -26.66 12.51
N ASN A 481 15.69 -25.66 11.73
CA ASN A 481 16.12 -24.28 11.94
C ASN A 481 15.61 -23.68 13.27
N CYS A 482 14.40 -23.99 13.72
CA CYS A 482 13.89 -23.48 15.02
C CYS A 482 14.78 -23.88 16.21
N PHE A 483 15.41 -25.06 16.18
CA PHE A 483 16.32 -25.51 17.23
C PHE A 483 17.78 -25.15 16.95
N ASP A 484 18.18 -25.02 15.68
CA ASP A 484 19.50 -24.49 15.33
C ASP A 484 19.67 -23.04 15.84
N TYR A 485 18.59 -22.28 16.06
CA TYR A 485 18.67 -20.95 16.68
C TYR A 485 19.21 -20.97 18.12
N LEU A 486 18.88 -21.97 18.93
CA LEU A 486 19.44 -22.12 20.28
C LEU A 486 20.95 -22.45 20.25
N ASP A 487 21.36 -23.25 19.26
CA ASP A 487 22.77 -23.57 19.02
C ASP A 487 23.55 -22.37 18.42
N ILE A 488 22.90 -21.55 17.57
CA ILE A 488 23.48 -20.33 16.97
C ILE A 488 23.70 -19.24 18.01
N LEU A 489 22.84 -19.15 19.02
CA LEU A 489 22.93 -18.10 20.03
C LEU A 489 24.19 -18.25 20.89
N ASN A 490 24.67 -19.48 21.15
CA ASN A 490 25.91 -19.74 21.89
C ASN A 490 25.98 -18.91 23.21
N ILE A 491 24.83 -18.79 23.88
CA ILE A 491 24.62 -18.02 25.10
C ILE A 491 24.68 -18.99 26.28
N ASP A 492 25.46 -18.70 27.32
CA ASP A 492 25.29 -19.35 28.63
C ASP A 492 23.96 -18.88 29.23
N TYR A 493 22.93 -19.72 29.18
CA TYR A 493 21.60 -19.41 29.74
C TYR A 493 21.35 -20.15 31.05
N SER A 494 20.59 -19.57 31.96
CA SER A 494 20.05 -20.28 33.14
C SER A 494 18.56 -20.49 32.90
N VAL A 495 18.13 -21.75 32.79
CA VAL A 495 16.70 -22.08 32.69
C VAL A 495 16.02 -21.67 33.99
N SER A 496 14.94 -20.91 33.90
CA SER A 496 14.16 -20.54 35.08
C SER A 496 13.09 -21.60 35.34
N ASP A 497 12.23 -21.92 34.36
CA ASP A 497 11.11 -22.85 34.54
C ASP A 497 10.64 -23.44 33.20
N ILE A 498 10.16 -24.70 33.18
CA ILE A 498 9.49 -25.31 32.02
C ILE A 498 8.05 -25.66 32.39
N THR A 499 7.07 -25.21 31.60
CA THR A 499 5.65 -25.59 31.76
C THR A 499 5.20 -26.41 30.57
N VAL A 500 4.47 -27.50 30.80
CA VAL A 500 3.94 -28.35 29.73
C VAL A 500 2.43 -28.51 29.88
N ASP A 501 1.70 -27.98 28.90
CA ASP A 501 0.26 -28.11 28.81
C ASP A 501 -0.09 -29.32 27.91
N ASP A 502 -0.48 -30.42 28.55
CA ASP A 502 -1.00 -31.62 27.89
C ASP A 502 -2.53 -31.57 27.87
N TYR A 503 -3.12 -31.30 26.69
CA TYR A 503 -4.58 -31.24 26.52
C TYR A 503 -5.25 -32.62 26.47
N THR A 504 -4.47 -33.71 26.52
CA THR A 504 -4.96 -35.08 26.36
C THR A 504 -5.23 -35.78 27.70
N ASN A 505 -4.63 -35.30 28.80
CA ASN A 505 -4.78 -35.86 30.14
C ASN A 505 -5.19 -34.77 31.14
N GLU A 506 -6.08 -35.07 32.07
CA GLU A 506 -6.52 -34.18 33.16
C GLU A 506 -5.40 -33.77 34.16
N GLU A 507 -4.13 -34.08 33.87
CA GLU A 507 -2.95 -33.71 34.66
C GLU A 507 -2.00 -32.86 33.81
N ALA A 508 -2.25 -31.55 33.73
CA ALA A 508 -1.28 -30.59 33.20
C ALA A 508 -0.01 -30.62 34.06
N LEU A 509 1.16 -30.66 33.41
CA LEU A 509 2.45 -30.61 34.08
C LEU A 509 2.81 -29.13 34.33
N ASN A 510 2.34 -28.60 35.45
CA ASN A 510 2.53 -27.20 35.80
C ASN A 510 3.94 -26.97 36.38
N GLU A 511 4.69 -26.04 35.77
CA GLU A 511 5.94 -25.43 36.26
C GLU A 511 6.96 -26.42 36.85
N ILE A 512 7.70 -27.10 35.99
CA ILE A 512 8.84 -27.97 36.34
C ILE A 512 10.13 -27.13 36.29
N GLU A 513 10.74 -26.90 37.45
CA GLU A 513 12.05 -26.24 37.58
C GLU A 513 13.16 -27.25 37.20
N ILE A 514 13.78 -27.08 36.03
CA ILE A 514 14.77 -28.01 35.46
C ILE A 514 16.16 -27.37 35.48
N ASN A 515 17.16 -28.12 35.93
CA ASN A 515 18.55 -27.64 35.93
C ASN A 515 19.15 -27.65 34.50
N HIS A 516 20.20 -26.86 34.29
CA HIS A 516 20.83 -26.70 32.97
C HIS A 516 21.28 -28.02 32.31
N GLN A 517 21.81 -28.99 33.07
CA GLN A 517 22.33 -30.25 32.50
C GLN A 517 21.22 -31.19 32.02
N ASP A 518 20.04 -31.09 32.62
CA ASP A 518 18.88 -31.88 32.24
C ASP A 518 18.04 -31.20 31.16
N PHE A 519 18.14 -29.86 31.04
CA PHE A 519 17.54 -29.11 29.93
C PHE A 519 18.16 -29.47 28.56
N ASP A 520 19.48 -29.60 28.47
CA ASP A 520 20.14 -30.03 27.23
C ASP A 520 19.63 -31.41 26.77
N LYS A 521 19.24 -32.28 27.71
CA LYS A 521 18.60 -33.57 27.40
C LYS A 521 17.16 -33.40 26.93
N VAL A 522 16.38 -32.49 27.51
CA VAL A 522 15.02 -32.17 27.03
C VAL A 522 15.07 -31.69 25.58
N ILE A 523 16.01 -30.79 25.25
CA ILE A 523 16.19 -30.31 23.87
C ILE A 523 16.62 -31.44 22.94
N ALA A 524 17.54 -32.32 23.36
CA ALA A 524 17.95 -33.46 22.57
C ALA A 524 16.79 -34.45 22.31
N LEU A 525 15.93 -34.67 23.31
CA LEU A 525 14.75 -35.52 23.18
C LEU A 525 13.68 -34.89 22.28
N LEU A 526 13.44 -33.58 22.40
CA LEU A 526 12.57 -32.84 21.48
C LEU A 526 13.09 -32.93 20.03
N LYS A 527 14.40 -32.77 19.81
CA LYS A 527 15.04 -32.95 18.49
C LYS A 527 14.85 -34.38 17.96
N GLU A 528 14.89 -35.38 18.83
CA GLU A 528 14.68 -36.78 18.46
C GLU A 528 13.22 -37.09 18.12
N ASP A 529 12.28 -36.60 18.94
CA ASP A 529 10.82 -36.72 18.77
C ASP A 529 10.34 -36.00 17.48
N ILE A 530 10.98 -34.89 17.11
CA ILE A 530 10.76 -34.23 15.82
C ILE A 530 11.44 -35.02 14.68
N GLY A 531 12.64 -35.55 14.91
CA GLY A 531 13.39 -36.33 13.93
C GLY A 531 12.72 -37.64 13.51
N THR A 532 11.83 -38.21 14.32
CA THR A 532 11.04 -39.42 14.02
C THR A 532 9.81 -39.16 13.17
N MET A 533 9.44 -37.90 12.89
CA MET A 533 8.34 -37.56 11.98
C MET A 533 8.68 -37.96 10.53
N THR A 534 8.22 -39.14 10.11
CA THR A 534 8.48 -39.71 8.77
C THR A 534 7.70 -39.04 7.62
N ASP A 535 8.21 -39.22 6.39
CA ASP A 535 7.88 -38.67 5.05
C ASP A 535 6.41 -38.66 4.56
N ASN A 536 5.39 -38.72 5.42
CA ASN A 536 3.98 -38.83 5.02
C ASN A 536 3.09 -37.74 5.65
N TYR A 537 3.56 -36.49 5.60
CA TYR A 537 2.90 -35.30 6.14
C TYR A 537 1.46 -35.08 5.64
N SER A 538 1.20 -35.42 4.37
CA SER A 538 -0.16 -35.35 3.79
C SER A 538 -1.20 -36.24 4.48
N SER A 539 -0.76 -37.30 5.19
CA SER A 539 -1.63 -38.15 6.00
C SER A 539 -1.86 -37.62 7.42
N LEU A 540 -0.89 -36.87 7.98
CA LEU A 540 -1.02 -36.19 9.27
C LEU A 540 -1.98 -35.00 9.21
N LYS A 541 -1.96 -34.23 8.10
CA LYS A 541 -2.90 -33.12 7.84
C LYS A 541 -4.38 -33.55 7.80
N LYS A 542 -4.64 -34.84 7.57
CA LYS A 542 -6.00 -35.41 7.57
C LYS A 542 -6.50 -35.81 8.96
N ASN A 543 -5.59 -36.00 9.92
CA ASN A 543 -5.87 -36.44 11.28
C ASN A 543 -5.75 -35.33 12.34
N SER A 544 -5.19 -34.16 12.00
CA SER A 544 -5.00 -33.02 12.92
C SER A 544 -6.28 -32.32 13.39
N ASN A 545 -7.46 -32.74 12.91
CA ASN A 545 -8.75 -32.25 13.40
C ASN A 545 -9.16 -32.85 14.76
N ASN A 546 -8.40 -33.80 15.30
CA ASN A 546 -8.51 -34.22 16.69
C ASN A 546 -7.63 -33.32 17.57
N MET A 547 -8.17 -32.20 18.07
CA MET A 547 -7.48 -31.33 19.05
C MET A 547 -7.04 -32.08 20.33
N ASN A 548 -7.62 -33.24 20.60
CA ASN A 548 -7.40 -34.05 21.81
C ASN A 548 -6.12 -34.91 21.76
N GLU A 549 -5.21 -34.73 20.80
CA GLU A 549 -3.96 -35.52 20.66
C GLU A 549 -2.69 -34.65 20.69
N ASN A 550 -2.81 -33.35 20.95
CA ASN A 550 -1.72 -32.37 20.84
C ASN A 550 -1.21 -31.89 22.22
N VAL A 551 0.12 -31.86 22.41
CA VAL A 551 0.79 -31.32 23.61
C VAL A 551 1.53 -30.03 23.26
N ASN A 552 1.43 -29.04 24.15
CA ASN A 552 2.13 -27.74 24.03
C ASN A 552 3.22 -27.63 25.09
N PHE A 553 4.41 -27.18 24.69
CA PHE A 553 5.55 -26.92 25.57
C PHE A 553 5.78 -25.40 25.66
N TYR A 554 5.87 -24.88 26.88
CA TYR A 554 6.20 -23.49 27.19
C TYR A 554 7.50 -23.49 28.00
N ILE A 555 8.60 -23.05 27.40
CA ILE A 555 9.91 -23.05 28.05
C ILE A 555 10.30 -21.60 28.36
N ARG A 556 10.52 -21.29 29.64
CA ARG A 556 11.01 -19.98 30.07
C ARG A 556 12.49 -20.05 30.45
N CYS A 557 13.30 -19.23 29.79
CA CYS A 557 14.74 -19.12 30.02
C CYS A 557 15.10 -17.73 30.53
N THR A 558 16.05 -17.62 31.46
CA THR A 558 16.61 -16.33 31.89
C THR A 558 18.09 -16.25 31.53
N VAL A 559 18.52 -15.13 30.95
CA VAL A 559 19.91 -14.92 30.54
C VAL A 559 20.46 -13.63 31.15
N PRO A 560 21.69 -13.63 31.70
CA PRO A 560 22.36 -12.40 32.11
C PRO A 560 22.59 -11.44 30.93
N LYS A 561 22.31 -10.14 31.10
CA LYS A 561 22.45 -9.14 30.01
C LYS A 561 23.87 -9.09 29.42
N ASP A 562 24.89 -9.39 30.22
CA ASP A 562 26.30 -9.37 29.81
C ASP A 562 26.70 -10.55 28.90
N SER A 563 25.87 -11.61 28.85
CA SER A 563 26.12 -12.82 28.05
C SER A 563 25.56 -12.75 26.63
N VAL A 564 24.69 -11.78 26.34
CA VAL A 564 24.03 -11.64 25.02
C VAL A 564 24.80 -10.65 24.15
N LYS A 565 25.32 -11.11 23.01
CA LYS A 565 25.95 -10.20 22.04
C LYS A 565 24.88 -9.32 21.38
N LYS A 566 25.23 -8.06 21.10
CA LYS A 566 24.31 -7.07 20.49
C LYS A 566 23.72 -7.55 19.16
N GLU A 567 24.50 -8.27 18.37
CA GLU A 567 24.10 -8.89 17.09
C GLU A 567 23.04 -10.01 17.27
N SER A 568 23.00 -10.65 18.44
CA SER A 568 22.01 -11.68 18.79
C SER A 568 20.65 -11.08 19.15
N MET A 569 20.64 -9.88 19.76
CA MET A 569 19.39 -9.18 20.12
C MET A 569 18.63 -8.65 18.90
N GLU A 570 19.32 -8.14 17.87
CA GLU A 570 18.69 -7.71 16.60
C GLU A 570 18.03 -8.88 15.84
N MET A 571 18.53 -10.10 16.05
CA MET A 571 17.98 -11.33 15.45
C MET A 571 16.77 -11.87 16.24
N LEU A 572 16.73 -11.63 17.55
CA LEU A 572 15.66 -12.04 18.47
C LEU A 572 14.48 -11.05 18.52
N SER A 573 14.66 -9.83 18.01
CA SER A 573 13.61 -8.81 17.90
C SER A 573 12.87 -8.82 16.56
N MET A 574 13.15 -9.78 15.67
CA MET A 574 12.33 -10.02 14.49
C MET A 574 11.11 -10.85 14.90
N ASP A 575 9.92 -10.25 14.86
CA ASP A 575 8.66 -10.99 14.86
C ASP A 575 8.68 -11.96 13.66
N TYR A 576 8.99 -13.23 13.91
CA TYR A 576 8.86 -14.26 12.90
C TYR A 576 7.41 -14.72 12.84
N GLN A 577 6.87 -14.63 11.62
CA GLN A 577 5.45 -14.72 11.30
C GLN A 577 4.84 -16.10 11.55
N TYR A 578 3.53 -16.06 11.77
CA TYR A 578 2.54 -17.15 11.85
C TYR A 578 2.86 -18.35 10.93
N ASN A 579 3.00 -19.54 11.55
CA ASN A 579 3.02 -20.83 10.86
C ASN A 579 1.92 -21.72 11.47
N ASP A 580 0.95 -22.16 10.65
CA ASP A 580 -0.37 -22.64 11.11
C ASP A 580 -0.43 -24.12 11.56
N PHE A 581 0.66 -24.89 11.47
CA PHE A 581 0.56 -26.37 11.59
C PHE A 581 1.55 -27.05 12.54
N ILE A 582 2.64 -26.38 12.93
CA ILE A 582 3.40 -26.61 14.17
C ILE A 582 3.69 -25.22 14.70
N GLU A 583 2.92 -24.71 15.66
CA GLU A 583 3.22 -23.38 16.20
C GLU A 583 4.51 -23.54 17.03
N GLY A 584 5.54 -22.78 16.69
CA GLY A 584 6.87 -22.88 17.31
C GLY A 584 7.42 -21.48 17.44
N PHE A 585 6.94 -20.70 18.41
CA PHE A 585 7.32 -19.29 18.56
C PHE A 585 8.39 -19.13 19.64
N ILE A 586 9.51 -18.48 19.31
CA ILE A 586 10.42 -17.93 20.33
C ILE A 586 10.03 -16.48 20.53
N ASN A 587 9.31 -16.17 21.61
CA ASN A 587 8.98 -14.79 21.96
C ASN A 587 9.97 -14.28 23.01
N CYS A 588 10.71 -13.23 22.65
CA CYS A 588 11.55 -12.50 23.59
C CYS A 588 10.75 -11.35 24.21
N TYR A 589 10.42 -11.47 25.50
CA TYR A 589 9.77 -10.38 26.24
C TYR A 589 10.74 -9.79 27.28
N ASP A 590 10.86 -8.46 27.32
CA ASP A 590 11.52 -7.78 28.44
C ASP A 590 10.54 -7.73 29.64
N TYR A 591 10.30 -8.90 30.25
CA TYR A 591 9.48 -9.03 31.45
C TYR A 591 10.39 -9.00 32.68
N ASP A 592 10.91 -7.82 33.03
CA ASP A 592 10.89 -7.34 34.42
C ASP A 592 11.54 -5.95 34.56
N ILE A 593 10.74 -4.98 35.02
CA ILE A 593 11.22 -3.63 35.40
C ILE A 593 12.01 -3.67 36.72
N ASP A 594 11.98 -4.78 37.46
CA ASP A 594 12.53 -4.87 38.82
C ASP A 594 13.90 -5.55 38.96
N THR A 595 14.43 -6.24 37.94
CA THR A 595 15.81 -6.80 37.98
C THR A 595 16.67 -6.29 36.84
N ARG A 596 17.56 -5.33 37.13
CA ARG A 596 18.35 -4.59 36.12
C ARG A 596 19.37 -5.41 35.30
N ASN A 597 19.49 -6.74 35.48
CA ASN A 597 20.64 -7.53 35.01
C ASN A 597 20.34 -8.79 34.17
N SER A 598 19.09 -9.10 33.81
CA SER A 598 18.76 -10.28 32.97
C SER A 598 17.69 -10.02 31.89
N TYR A 599 17.62 -10.90 30.89
CA TYR A 599 16.57 -11.04 29.88
C TYR A 599 15.79 -12.34 30.10
N SER A 600 14.49 -12.34 29.84
CA SER A 600 13.63 -13.53 29.90
C SER A 600 13.17 -13.91 28.49
N PHE A 601 13.25 -15.19 28.14
CA PHE A 601 12.86 -15.73 26.84
C PHE A 601 11.78 -16.78 27.03
N GLU A 602 10.81 -16.82 26.13
CA GLU A 602 9.79 -17.85 26.09
C GLU A 602 9.85 -18.59 24.75
N ILE A 603 9.92 -19.92 24.80
CA ILE A 603 9.88 -20.80 23.63
C ILE A 603 8.62 -21.63 23.72
N ASN A 604 7.72 -21.43 22.78
CA ASN A 604 6.41 -22.06 22.73
C ASN A 604 6.36 -23.05 21.55
N ILE A 605 6.20 -24.33 21.82
CA ILE A 605 6.08 -25.40 20.81
C ILE A 605 4.69 -26.01 20.96
N TYR A 606 3.85 -25.94 19.95
CA TYR A 606 2.49 -26.43 19.98
C TYR A 606 2.29 -27.60 19.02
N ARG A 607 1.33 -28.47 19.35
CA ARG A 607 0.84 -29.55 18.47
C ARG A 607 1.90 -30.56 18.04
N LEU A 608 2.78 -30.95 18.97
CA LEU A 608 3.79 -31.99 18.71
C LEU A 608 3.12 -33.40 18.71
N PRO A 609 3.02 -34.13 17.58
CA PRO A 609 2.22 -35.37 17.48
C PRO A 609 2.91 -36.62 18.04
N ASP A 610 4.24 -36.67 18.01
CA ASP A 610 5.04 -37.71 18.67
C ASP A 610 5.89 -37.01 19.72
N ASN A 611 5.43 -37.02 20.96
CA ASN A 611 6.02 -36.31 22.10
C ASN A 611 6.34 -37.27 23.26
N SER A 612 6.23 -38.58 22.99
CA SER A 612 6.19 -39.63 23.99
C SER A 612 7.46 -39.68 24.84
N LYS A 613 8.65 -39.50 24.23
CA LYS A 613 9.92 -39.55 24.94
C LYS A 613 10.14 -38.30 25.80
N THR A 614 9.82 -37.12 25.26
CA THR A 614 9.95 -35.85 25.98
C THR A 614 8.99 -35.79 27.18
N VAL A 615 7.72 -36.15 26.98
CA VAL A 615 6.71 -36.16 28.06
C VAL A 615 7.04 -37.21 29.13
N GLU A 616 7.50 -38.42 28.75
CA GLU A 616 7.90 -39.45 29.72
C GLU A 616 9.11 -39.02 30.57
N PHE A 617 10.10 -38.36 29.96
CA PHE A 617 11.25 -37.81 30.69
C PHE A 617 10.81 -36.76 31.72
N LEU A 618 9.95 -35.82 31.33
CA LEU A 618 9.48 -34.75 32.21
C LEU A 618 8.61 -35.29 33.37
N LYS A 619 7.74 -36.28 33.10
CA LYS A 619 6.96 -36.97 34.16
C LYS A 619 7.85 -37.66 35.18
N ASN A 620 8.93 -38.30 34.73
CA ASN A 620 9.90 -38.95 35.63
C ASN A 620 10.76 -37.93 36.40
N TYR A 621 11.00 -36.75 35.84
CA TYR A 621 11.78 -35.69 36.48
C TYR A 621 11.00 -34.98 37.60
N GLN A 622 9.67 -34.93 37.50
CA GLN A 622 8.80 -34.32 38.52
C GLN A 622 8.58 -35.22 39.76
N GLN A 623 8.81 -36.54 39.65
CA GLN A 623 8.72 -37.52 40.75
C GLN A 623 10.01 -37.64 41.54
#